data_AF-A0A1G5FHR5-F1
#
_entry.id   AF-A0A1G5FHR5-F1
#
_cell.length_a   1.000
_cell.length_b   1.000
_cell.length_c   1.000
_cell.angle_alpha   90.00
_cell.angle_beta   90.00
_cell.angle_gamma   90.00
#
_symmetry.space_group_name_H-M   'P 1'
#
loop_
_entity.id
_entity.type
_entity.pdbx_description
1 polymer ?
#
loop_
_entity_poly.entity_id
_entity_poly.type
_entity_poly.pdbx_seq_one_letter_code
_entity_poly.pdbx_strand_id
1 'polypeptide(L)'
;MCDTCGCNITPGNREFAYKPVNGMTAVSVLKNLLAKNDEQAGHNRVQFDRSRLLAINLMSSPGSGKTALIEATIDALRIEYCIGVIEGDLETENDAKRIRAKGVPAYQIITGSACHLDAHLVHDALQQFPLEGLDILFIENVGNLVCPASFDLGQHRNVTLLSVTEGDDKPAKYPVMFRVADVVLFTKSDLLPVLDDFDPERAKSNLRNLASQAPVLQISARKNLGLQAWLDWLRSELARQRAQASHVEFAQPQVSLPRTQLAGEHSLEAPR
;
A
#
# COMPACT_ATOMS: atom_id res chain seq x y z
N MET A 1 -3.12 8.53 22.09
CA MET A 1 -3.12 7.56 20.98
C MET A 1 -3.56 6.21 21.53
N CYS A 2 -3.98 5.30 20.67
CA CYS A 2 -4.86 4.19 21.03
C CYS A 2 -4.15 3.06 21.81
N ASP A 3 -3.86 3.27 23.09
CA ASP A 3 -3.12 2.30 23.92
C ASP A 3 -4.06 1.29 24.61
N THR A 4 -5.38 1.42 24.43
CA THR A 4 -6.39 0.69 25.22
C THR A 4 -7.50 0.03 24.38
N CYS A 5 -7.72 0.44 23.13
CA CYS A 5 -8.87 -0.07 22.34
C CYS A 5 -8.60 -1.43 21.67
N GLY A 6 -7.37 -1.94 21.64
CA GLY A 6 -7.04 -3.22 20.99
C GLY A 6 -7.11 -3.22 19.46
N CYS A 7 -7.43 -2.09 18.83
CA CYS A 7 -7.63 -1.98 17.38
C CYS A 7 -6.35 -2.17 16.54
N ASN A 8 -5.18 -2.17 17.19
CA ASN A 8 -3.88 -2.48 16.57
C ASN A 8 -3.69 -3.99 16.37
N ILE A 9 -4.53 -4.82 17.00
CA ILE A 9 -4.48 -6.27 16.87
C ILE A 9 -5.42 -6.69 15.74
N THR A 10 -4.85 -7.25 14.68
CA THR A 10 -5.58 -7.86 13.57
C THR A 10 -5.58 -9.39 13.73
N PRO A 11 -6.36 -10.14 12.94
CA PRO A 11 -6.17 -11.58 12.83
C PRO A 11 -4.75 -11.98 12.40
N GLY A 12 -4.09 -11.17 11.57
CA GLY A 12 -2.76 -11.44 11.02
C GLY A 12 -1.60 -11.19 11.99
N ASN A 13 -1.77 -10.33 12.99
CA ASN A 13 -0.69 -10.00 13.95
C ASN A 13 -0.95 -10.42 15.40
N ARG A 14 -2.05 -11.15 15.64
CA ARG A 14 -2.52 -11.52 16.99
C ARG A 14 -1.47 -12.26 17.81
N GLU A 15 -0.63 -13.07 17.19
CA GLU A 15 0.42 -13.82 17.87
C GLU A 15 1.54 -12.93 18.43
N PHE A 16 1.78 -11.77 17.83
CA PHE A 16 2.78 -10.80 18.29
C PHE A 16 2.25 -9.90 19.40
N ALA A 17 0.93 -9.87 19.59
CA ALA A 17 0.28 -9.24 20.72
C ALA A 17 0.38 -10.14 21.97
N TYR A 18 1.60 -10.31 22.50
CA TYR A 18 1.80 -11.07 23.73
C TYR A 18 0.90 -10.53 24.86
N LYS A 19 0.21 -11.42 25.56
CA LYS A 19 -0.44 -11.09 26.83
C LYS A 19 0.59 -10.40 27.74
N PRO A 20 0.22 -9.35 28.48
CA PRO A 20 1.15 -8.72 29.42
C PRO A 20 1.57 -9.75 30.47
N VAL A 21 2.75 -10.33 30.28
CA VAL A 21 3.49 -10.99 31.36
C VAL A 21 4.03 -9.86 32.23
N ASN A 22 3.91 -10.00 33.55
CA ASN A 22 4.33 -9.02 34.56
C ASN A 22 5.57 -8.23 34.11
N GLY A 23 5.39 -6.93 33.81
CA GLY A 23 6.47 -6.00 33.48
C GLY A 23 6.48 -5.43 32.05
N MET A 24 5.69 -5.94 31.10
CA MET A 24 5.55 -5.29 29.78
C MET A 24 4.50 -4.18 29.79
N THR A 25 4.87 -2.99 29.27
CA THR A 25 3.93 -1.86 29.11
C THR A 25 3.19 -1.97 27.78
N ALA A 26 2.00 -1.37 27.67
CA ALA A 26 1.26 -1.31 26.39
C ALA A 26 2.12 -0.73 25.24
N VAL A 27 3.03 0.20 25.56
CA VAL A 27 3.98 0.80 24.63
C VAL A 27 4.98 -0.22 24.09
N SER A 28 5.53 -1.11 24.93
CA SER A 28 6.47 -2.14 24.46
C SER A 28 5.80 -3.18 23.57
N VAL A 29 4.54 -3.54 23.84
CA VAL A 29 3.77 -4.45 23.00
C VAL A 29 3.51 -3.83 21.62
N LEU A 30 3.06 -2.57 21.58
CA LEU A 30 2.81 -1.88 20.33
C LEU A 30 4.07 -1.72 19.47
N LYS A 31 5.21 -1.38 20.09
CA LYS A 31 6.49 -1.29 19.38
C LYS A 31 6.91 -2.61 18.74
N ASN A 32 6.76 -3.72 19.46
CA ASN A 32 7.08 -5.04 18.92
C ASN A 32 6.17 -5.43 17.76
N LEU A 33 4.87 -5.13 17.87
CA LEU A 33 3.89 -5.39 16.83
C LEU A 33 4.21 -4.59 15.55
N LEU A 34 4.52 -3.30 15.68
CA LEU A 34 4.92 -2.47 14.53
C LEU A 34 6.24 -2.96 13.92
N ALA A 35 7.24 -3.32 14.73
CA ALA A 35 8.50 -3.85 14.22
C ALA A 35 8.32 -5.16 13.43
N LYS A 36 7.42 -6.04 13.89
CA LYS A 36 7.06 -7.28 13.18
C LYS A 36 6.29 -7.00 11.90
N ASN A 37 5.40 -6.01 11.93
CA ASN A 37 4.73 -5.54 10.72
C ASN A 37 5.75 -5.03 9.68
N ASP A 38 6.73 -4.23 10.09
CA ASP A 38 7.74 -3.66 9.18
C ASP A 38 8.64 -4.75 8.56
N GLU A 39 9.00 -5.78 9.34
CA GLU A 39 9.71 -6.96 8.83
C GLU A 39 8.90 -7.65 7.72
N GLN A 40 7.61 -7.90 7.97
CA GLN A 40 6.72 -8.54 7.01
C GLN A 40 6.45 -7.64 5.78
N ALA A 41 6.32 -6.32 5.97
CA ALA A 41 6.18 -5.35 4.89
C ALA A 41 7.41 -5.38 3.97
N GLY A 42 8.61 -5.53 4.53
CA GLY A 42 9.84 -5.75 3.78
C GLY A 42 9.76 -6.98 2.87
N HIS A 43 9.24 -8.10 3.37
CA HIS A 43 9.04 -9.32 2.57
C HIS A 43 8.04 -9.12 1.43
N ASN A 44 6.90 -8.49 1.71
CA ASN A 44 5.88 -8.19 0.69
C ASN A 44 6.47 -7.29 -0.41
N ARG A 45 7.21 -6.25 -0.03
CA ARG A 45 7.87 -5.32 -0.96
C ARG A 45 8.83 -6.06 -1.90
N VAL A 46 9.65 -6.98 -1.38
CA VAL A 46 10.54 -7.82 -2.21
C VAL A 46 9.74 -8.68 -3.20
N GLN A 47 8.57 -9.20 -2.82
CA GLN A 47 7.72 -9.97 -3.72
C GLN A 47 7.11 -9.09 -4.82
N PHE A 48 6.68 -7.87 -4.49
CA PHE A 48 6.20 -6.90 -5.47
C PHE A 48 7.30 -6.46 -6.45
N ASP A 49 8.49 -6.16 -5.94
CA ASP A 49 9.66 -5.79 -6.73
C ASP A 49 10.05 -6.90 -7.71
N ARG A 50 10.10 -8.16 -7.24
CA ARG A 50 10.36 -9.34 -8.08
C ARG A 50 9.33 -9.53 -9.18
N SER A 51 8.07 -9.20 -8.90
CA SER A 51 6.97 -9.27 -9.88
C SER A 51 6.96 -8.06 -10.82
N ARG A 52 7.82 -7.06 -10.60
CA ARG A 52 7.94 -5.81 -11.37
C ARG A 52 6.61 -5.05 -11.49
N LEU A 53 5.73 -5.23 -10.52
CA LEU A 53 4.42 -4.60 -10.44
C LEU A 53 4.48 -3.33 -9.57
N LEU A 54 3.50 -2.45 -9.73
CA LEU A 54 3.29 -1.30 -8.86
C LEU A 54 2.18 -1.59 -7.83
N ALA A 55 2.56 -1.94 -6.61
CA ALA A 55 1.66 -2.00 -5.46
C ALA A 55 1.33 -0.61 -4.89
N ILE A 56 0.04 -0.33 -4.73
CA ILE A 56 -0.50 0.97 -4.27
C ILE A 56 -1.50 0.73 -3.13
N ASN A 57 -1.30 1.37 -1.98
CA ASN A 57 -2.24 1.37 -0.85
C ASN A 57 -3.18 2.57 -0.95
N LEU A 58 -4.48 2.33 -1.08
CA LEU A 58 -5.52 3.36 -1.07
C LEU A 58 -6.09 3.52 0.35
N MET A 59 -5.96 4.71 0.92
CA MET A 59 -6.43 5.04 2.27
C MET A 59 -7.41 6.21 2.23
N SER A 60 -8.48 6.16 3.01
CA SER A 60 -9.51 7.20 3.03
C SER A 60 -10.46 7.03 4.21
N SER A 61 -11.36 7.98 4.44
CA SER A 61 -12.57 7.72 5.23
C SER A 61 -13.50 6.70 4.54
N PRO A 62 -14.47 6.10 5.25
CA PRO A 62 -15.54 5.35 4.61
C PRO A 62 -16.30 6.22 3.59
N GLY A 63 -16.58 5.68 2.42
CA GLY A 63 -17.36 6.37 1.40
C GLY A 63 -16.64 7.50 0.64
N SER A 64 -15.32 7.67 0.78
CA SER A 64 -14.56 8.66 0.00
C SER A 64 -14.40 8.28 -1.48
N GLY A 65 -14.75 7.04 -1.86
CA GLY A 65 -14.83 6.60 -3.26
C GLY A 65 -13.63 5.80 -3.78
N LYS A 66 -12.92 5.06 -2.91
CA LYS A 66 -11.82 4.16 -3.30
C LYS A 66 -12.24 3.16 -4.38
N THR A 67 -13.27 2.34 -4.11
CA THR A 67 -13.73 1.33 -5.08
C THR A 67 -14.16 1.96 -6.41
N ALA A 68 -14.85 3.11 -6.36
CA ALA A 68 -15.27 3.81 -7.57
C ALA A 68 -14.07 4.35 -8.39
N LEU A 69 -13.01 4.80 -7.72
CA LEU A 69 -11.76 5.19 -8.36
C LEU A 69 -11.08 3.99 -9.02
N ILE A 70 -11.01 2.84 -8.32
CA ILE A 70 -10.45 1.61 -8.87
C ILE A 70 -11.25 1.14 -10.09
N GLU A 71 -12.58 1.09 -10.01
CA GLU A 71 -13.46 0.73 -11.12
C GLU A 71 -13.22 1.61 -12.36
N ALA A 72 -13.16 2.93 -12.18
CA ALA A 72 -12.90 3.87 -13.27
C ALA A 72 -11.47 3.72 -13.84
N THR A 73 -10.50 3.40 -12.97
CA THR A 73 -9.12 3.14 -13.39
C THR A 73 -9.03 1.86 -14.22
N ILE A 74 -9.69 0.78 -13.81
CA ILE A 74 -9.77 -0.48 -14.56
C ILE A 74 -10.40 -0.24 -15.93
N ASP A 75 -11.54 0.43 -15.98
CA ASP A 75 -12.23 0.71 -17.24
C ASP A 75 -11.33 1.46 -18.24
N ALA A 76 -10.52 2.39 -17.75
CA ALA A 76 -9.64 3.21 -18.57
C ALA A 76 -8.32 2.52 -18.97
N LEU A 77 -7.75 1.66 -18.12
CA LEU A 77 -6.40 1.10 -18.30
C LEU A 77 -6.36 -0.38 -18.65
N ARG A 78 -7.48 -1.12 -18.62
CA ARG A 78 -7.51 -2.58 -18.85
C ARG A 78 -6.96 -3.06 -20.20
N ILE A 79 -6.82 -2.17 -21.18
CA ILE A 79 -6.20 -2.50 -22.49
C ILE A 79 -4.67 -2.31 -22.44
N GLU A 80 -4.20 -1.43 -21.56
CA GLU A 80 -2.78 -1.10 -21.41
C GLU A 80 -2.09 -1.97 -20.33
N TYR A 81 -2.82 -2.31 -19.26
CA TYR A 81 -2.24 -2.93 -18.07
C TYR A 81 -3.12 -4.02 -17.45
N CYS A 82 -2.47 -5.05 -16.93
CA CYS A 82 -3.06 -6.06 -16.06
C CYS A 82 -3.16 -5.52 -14.63
N ILE A 83 -4.39 -5.35 -14.13
CA ILE A 83 -4.67 -4.78 -12.81
C ILE A 83 -5.21 -5.87 -11.90
N GLY A 84 -4.75 -5.92 -10.66
CA GLY A 84 -5.33 -6.74 -9.59
C GLY A 84 -5.68 -5.90 -8.37
N VAL A 85 -6.58 -6.42 -7.52
CA VAL A 85 -7.03 -5.71 -6.31
C VAL A 85 -7.08 -6.63 -5.09
N ILE A 86 -6.53 -6.18 -3.98
CA ILE A 86 -6.75 -6.73 -2.64
C ILE A 86 -7.69 -5.77 -1.92
N GLU A 87 -8.83 -6.27 -1.47
CA GLU A 87 -9.89 -5.50 -0.82
C GLU A 87 -9.87 -5.77 0.68
N GLY A 88 -9.75 -4.73 1.50
CA GLY A 88 -9.84 -4.82 2.96
C GLY A 88 -11.15 -4.22 3.47
N ASP A 89 -12.03 -5.07 4.00
CA ASP A 89 -13.29 -4.66 4.63
C ASP A 89 -13.52 -5.45 5.93
N LEU A 90 -14.36 -4.92 6.82
CA LEU A 90 -14.66 -5.51 8.11
C LEU A 90 -15.40 -6.84 7.97
N GLU A 91 -16.41 -6.91 7.08
CA GLU A 91 -17.29 -8.08 6.97
C GLU A 91 -17.78 -8.42 5.56
N THR A 92 -17.92 -7.45 4.64
CA THR A 92 -18.60 -7.70 3.36
C THR A 92 -17.63 -7.97 2.22
N GLU A 93 -18.09 -8.72 1.20
CA GLU A 93 -17.35 -8.90 -0.06
C GLU A 93 -17.86 -7.97 -1.18
N ASN A 94 -18.62 -6.93 -0.83
CA ASN A 94 -19.35 -6.15 -1.82
C ASN A 94 -18.42 -5.48 -2.83
N ASP A 95 -17.33 -4.90 -2.35
CA ASP A 95 -16.35 -4.21 -3.20
C ASP A 95 -15.54 -5.20 -4.03
N ALA A 96 -15.09 -6.33 -3.46
CA ALA A 96 -14.43 -7.38 -4.22
C ALA A 96 -15.32 -7.98 -5.33
N LYS A 97 -16.63 -8.14 -5.09
CA LYS A 97 -17.59 -8.57 -6.13
C LYS A 97 -17.72 -7.56 -7.26
N ARG A 98 -17.79 -6.27 -6.92
CA ARG A 98 -17.84 -5.19 -7.90
C ARG A 98 -16.59 -5.14 -8.78
N ILE A 99 -15.41 -5.29 -8.18
CA ILE A 99 -14.16 -5.35 -8.92
C ILE A 99 -14.10 -6.60 -9.81
N ARG A 100 -14.45 -7.79 -9.30
CA ARG A 100 -14.48 -9.00 -10.15
C ARG A 100 -15.44 -8.87 -11.32
N ALA A 101 -16.56 -8.16 -11.16
CA ALA A 101 -17.49 -7.89 -12.26
C ALA A 101 -16.88 -7.02 -13.39
N LYS A 102 -15.75 -6.34 -13.14
CA LYS A 102 -14.95 -5.64 -14.16
C LYS A 102 -14.02 -6.57 -14.94
N GLY A 103 -13.92 -7.84 -14.55
CA GLY A 103 -13.11 -8.86 -15.22
C GLY A 103 -11.65 -8.90 -14.77
N VAL A 104 -11.33 -8.31 -13.62
CA VAL A 104 -9.97 -8.34 -13.03
C VAL A 104 -9.93 -9.19 -11.76
N PRO A 105 -8.78 -9.80 -11.41
CA PRO A 105 -8.65 -10.55 -10.17
C PRO A 105 -8.83 -9.63 -8.96
N ALA A 106 -9.69 -10.05 -8.02
CA ALA A 106 -9.88 -9.35 -6.75
C ALA A 106 -9.99 -10.34 -5.58
N TYR A 107 -9.24 -10.09 -4.51
CA TYR A 107 -9.21 -10.92 -3.31
C TYR A 107 -9.67 -10.14 -2.09
N GLN A 108 -10.65 -10.69 -1.36
CA GLN A 108 -11.16 -10.06 -0.14
C GLN A 108 -10.37 -10.51 1.08
N ILE A 109 -9.92 -9.55 1.87
CA ILE A 109 -9.48 -9.74 3.25
C ILE A 109 -10.62 -9.27 4.15
N ILE A 110 -11.12 -10.17 5.00
CA ILE A 110 -12.08 -9.85 6.05
C ILE A 110 -11.28 -9.54 7.32
N THR A 111 -11.26 -8.29 7.75
CA THR A 111 -10.46 -7.86 8.90
C THR A 111 -11.15 -8.13 10.25
N GLY A 112 -12.45 -8.47 10.21
CA GLY A 112 -13.27 -8.68 11.40
C GLY A 112 -13.50 -7.34 12.12
N SER A 113 -12.92 -7.19 13.31
CA SER A 113 -12.99 -5.94 14.08
C SER A 113 -11.82 -4.99 13.85
N ALA A 114 -10.81 -5.38 13.05
CA ALA A 114 -9.63 -4.56 12.84
C ALA A 114 -9.89 -3.38 11.88
N CYS A 115 -9.43 -2.20 12.30
CA CYS A 115 -9.67 -0.92 11.64
C CYS A 115 -8.71 -0.58 10.49
N HIS A 116 -7.86 -1.53 10.08
CA HIS A 116 -6.81 -1.40 9.07
C HIS A 116 -6.38 -2.77 8.55
N LEU A 117 -5.73 -2.78 7.39
CA LEU A 117 -4.88 -3.89 6.95
C LEU A 117 -3.48 -3.75 7.54
N ASP A 118 -2.82 -4.88 7.79
CA ASP A 118 -1.40 -4.95 8.12
C ASP A 118 -0.65 -5.82 7.10
N ALA A 119 0.69 -5.83 7.19
CA ALA A 119 1.52 -6.56 6.24
C ALA A 119 1.30 -8.08 6.25
N HIS A 120 0.89 -8.67 7.39
CA HIS A 120 0.66 -10.10 7.50
C HIS A 120 -0.61 -10.51 6.76
N LEU A 121 -1.70 -9.74 6.94
CA LEU A 121 -2.94 -9.95 6.18
C LEU A 121 -2.71 -9.84 4.67
N VAL A 122 -1.92 -8.86 4.24
CA VAL A 122 -1.57 -8.71 2.83
C VAL A 122 -0.72 -9.90 2.39
N HIS A 123 0.28 -10.30 3.16
CA HIS A 123 1.13 -11.45 2.83
C HIS A 123 0.32 -12.73 2.59
N ASP A 124 -0.62 -13.04 3.49
CA ASP A 124 -1.50 -14.21 3.37
C ASP A 124 -2.38 -14.15 2.13
N ALA A 125 -2.87 -12.96 1.77
CA ALA A 125 -3.60 -12.75 0.52
C ALA A 125 -2.71 -13.00 -0.72
N LEU A 126 -1.44 -12.57 -0.69
CA LEU A 126 -0.49 -12.78 -1.81
C LEU A 126 -0.20 -14.26 -2.08
N GLN A 127 -0.35 -15.14 -1.10
CA GLN A 127 -0.20 -16.60 -1.30
C GLN A 127 -1.32 -17.18 -2.17
N GLN A 128 -2.48 -16.50 -2.24
CA GLN A 128 -3.66 -16.95 -2.97
C GLN A 128 -3.95 -16.08 -4.21
N PHE A 129 -3.18 -15.01 -4.40
CA PHE A 129 -3.42 -14.02 -5.45
C PHE A 129 -2.43 -14.17 -6.61
N PRO A 130 -2.90 -14.17 -7.87
CA PRO A 130 -2.01 -14.32 -9.03
C PRO A 130 -1.25 -13.01 -9.28
N LEU A 131 -0.01 -12.92 -8.79
CA LEU A 131 0.85 -11.74 -9.03
C LEU A 131 1.57 -11.76 -10.38
N GLU A 132 1.77 -12.95 -10.95
CA GLU A 132 2.49 -13.09 -12.21
C GLU A 132 1.73 -12.41 -13.35
N GLY A 133 2.42 -11.54 -14.08
CA GLY A 133 1.85 -10.79 -15.19
C GLY A 133 0.98 -9.59 -14.79
N LEU A 134 0.84 -9.27 -13.49
CA LEU A 134 0.22 -8.03 -13.06
C LEU A 134 1.18 -6.85 -13.23
N ASP A 135 0.63 -5.71 -13.63
CA ASP A 135 1.35 -4.45 -13.75
C ASP A 135 1.07 -3.55 -12.56
N ILE A 136 -0.18 -3.52 -12.08
CA ILE A 136 -0.60 -2.67 -10.96
C ILE A 136 -1.43 -3.52 -9.99
N LEU A 137 -1.08 -3.44 -8.71
CA LEU A 137 -1.85 -4.03 -7.62
C LEU A 137 -2.38 -2.91 -6.73
N PHE A 138 -3.71 -2.75 -6.70
CA PHE A 138 -4.35 -1.90 -5.69
C PHE A 138 -4.59 -2.69 -4.42
N ILE A 139 -4.24 -2.10 -3.28
CA ILE A 139 -4.63 -2.56 -1.95
C ILE A 139 -5.62 -1.52 -1.43
N GLU A 140 -6.91 -1.82 -1.51
CA GLU A 140 -7.97 -0.98 -0.97
C GLU A 140 -8.05 -1.21 0.55
N ASN A 141 -7.53 -0.26 1.33
CA ASN A 141 -7.51 -0.37 2.79
C ASN A 141 -8.88 -0.06 3.40
N VAL A 142 -9.07 -0.49 4.64
CA VAL A 142 -10.29 -0.19 5.42
C VAL A 142 -10.52 1.32 5.46
N GLY A 143 -11.78 1.74 5.34
CA GLY A 143 -12.17 3.15 5.45
C GLY A 143 -11.86 3.73 6.83
N ASN A 144 -10.68 4.33 7.00
CA ASN A 144 -10.21 4.94 8.24
C ASN A 144 -9.04 5.90 7.98
N LEU A 145 -9.11 7.13 8.51
CA LEU A 145 -8.04 8.14 8.42
C LEU A 145 -7.02 8.11 9.57
N VAL A 146 -7.09 7.12 10.47
CA VAL A 146 -6.24 7.02 11.65
C VAL A 146 -5.34 5.78 11.59
N CYS A 147 -5.92 4.58 11.74
CA CYS A 147 -5.15 3.35 11.91
C CYS A 147 -4.23 3.03 10.72
N PRO A 148 -4.68 3.08 9.44
CA PRO A 148 -3.89 2.59 8.31
C PRO A 148 -2.57 3.33 8.11
N ALA A 149 -2.48 4.60 8.54
CA ALA A 149 -1.29 5.43 8.37
C ALA A 149 -0.08 4.96 9.19
N SER A 150 -0.26 4.03 10.14
CA SER A 150 0.80 3.50 11.00
C SER A 150 1.30 2.12 10.59
N PHE A 151 0.74 1.52 9.54
CA PHE A 151 1.07 0.15 9.11
C PHE A 151 1.56 0.15 7.66
N ASP A 152 2.85 -0.10 7.47
CA ASP A 152 3.39 -0.41 6.15
C ASP A 152 2.89 -1.80 5.72
N LEU A 153 2.47 -1.95 4.46
CA LEU A 153 2.03 -3.22 3.87
C LEU A 153 3.06 -3.77 2.88
N GLY A 154 4.13 -3.01 2.62
CA GLY A 154 5.12 -3.27 1.58
C GLY A 154 4.83 -2.55 0.26
N GLN A 155 3.77 -1.74 0.20
CA GLN A 155 3.38 -0.96 -0.98
C GLN A 155 4.48 0.01 -1.43
N HIS A 156 4.53 0.30 -2.73
CA HIS A 156 5.44 1.33 -3.24
C HIS A 156 4.87 2.74 -3.02
N ARG A 157 3.55 2.89 -3.13
CA ARG A 157 2.90 4.19 -3.02
C ARG A 157 1.68 4.16 -2.11
N ASN A 158 1.53 5.23 -1.34
CA ASN A 158 0.35 5.55 -0.55
C ASN A 158 -0.46 6.63 -1.25
N VAL A 159 -1.75 6.37 -1.44
CA VAL A 159 -2.69 7.32 -2.04
C VAL A 159 -3.77 7.61 -1.01
N THR A 160 -3.91 8.87 -0.62
CA THR A 160 -4.94 9.28 0.34
C THR A 160 -6.07 9.99 -0.40
N LEU A 161 -7.30 9.47 -0.25
CA LEU A 161 -8.50 10.13 -0.79
C LEU A 161 -9.13 10.99 0.32
N LEU A 162 -9.48 12.21 -0.06
CA LEU A 162 -10.27 13.14 0.74
C LEU A 162 -11.48 13.54 -0.10
N SER A 163 -12.68 13.05 0.24
CA SER A 163 -13.90 13.47 -0.45
C SER A 163 -14.24 14.90 -0.08
N VAL A 164 -14.66 15.70 -1.06
CA VAL A 164 -15.05 17.10 -0.82
C VAL A 164 -16.21 17.21 0.20
N THR A 165 -17.01 16.15 0.32
CA THR A 165 -18.09 16.05 1.32
C THR A 165 -17.61 15.90 2.77
N GLU A 166 -16.31 15.70 2.99
CA GLU A 166 -15.75 15.50 4.34
C GLU A 166 -15.30 16.82 4.97
N GLY A 167 -15.15 17.90 4.20
CA GLY A 167 -14.60 19.19 4.66
C GLY A 167 -13.07 19.29 4.51
N ASP A 168 -12.59 20.51 4.28
CA ASP A 168 -11.19 20.81 3.91
C ASP A 168 -10.19 20.86 5.07
N ASP A 169 -10.67 20.70 6.31
CA ASP A 169 -9.86 20.72 7.54
C ASP A 169 -9.21 19.36 7.86
N LYS A 170 -9.57 18.30 7.12
CA LYS A 170 -9.11 16.93 7.37
C LYS A 170 -7.60 16.75 7.33
N PRO A 171 -6.82 17.41 6.44
CA PRO A 171 -5.37 17.32 6.51
C PRO A 171 -4.83 17.76 7.87
N ALA A 172 -5.29 18.90 8.41
CA ALA A 172 -4.86 19.37 9.72
C ALA A 172 -5.31 18.45 10.87
N LYS A 173 -6.50 17.83 10.77
CA LYS A 173 -7.05 16.92 11.79
C LYS A 173 -6.40 15.53 11.80
N TYR A 174 -5.95 15.03 10.65
CA TYR A 174 -5.39 13.68 10.49
C TYR A 174 -3.95 13.73 9.95
N PRO A 175 -3.03 14.44 10.62
CA PRO A 175 -1.73 14.80 10.06
C PRO A 175 -0.87 13.59 9.71
N VAL A 176 -0.99 12.48 10.45
CA VAL A 176 -0.22 11.25 10.19
C VAL A 176 -0.59 10.65 8.83
N MET A 177 -1.89 10.55 8.52
CA MET A 177 -2.39 10.03 7.25
C MET A 177 -1.93 10.85 6.05
N PHE A 178 -2.05 12.18 6.13
CA PHE A 178 -1.71 13.04 5.01
C PHE A 178 -0.21 13.28 4.83
N ARG A 179 0.61 12.98 5.85
CA ARG A 179 2.08 13.01 5.74
C ARG A 179 2.66 11.82 4.99
N VAL A 180 2.04 10.64 5.12
CA VAL A 180 2.54 9.42 4.48
C VAL A 180 2.08 9.26 3.03
N ALA A 181 1.20 10.13 2.54
CA ALA A 181 0.65 10.09 1.20
C ALA A 181 1.69 10.54 0.15
N ASP A 182 1.86 9.74 -0.91
CA ASP A 182 2.64 10.12 -2.09
C ASP A 182 1.82 10.97 -3.07
N VAL A 183 0.49 10.86 -3.02
CA VAL A 183 -0.46 11.72 -3.73
C VAL A 183 -1.76 11.79 -2.93
N VAL A 184 -2.39 12.97 -2.94
CA VAL A 184 -3.69 13.19 -2.31
C VAL A 184 -4.74 13.46 -3.39
N LEU A 185 -5.86 12.74 -3.33
CA LEU A 185 -6.96 12.88 -4.27
C LEU A 185 -8.14 13.57 -3.60
N PHE A 186 -8.54 14.73 -4.11
CA PHE A 186 -9.79 15.37 -3.72
C PHE A 186 -10.92 14.77 -4.54
N THR A 187 -11.64 13.82 -3.95
CA THR A 187 -12.63 13.01 -4.65
C THR A 187 -14.02 13.61 -4.60
N LYS A 188 -14.88 13.20 -5.55
CA LYS A 188 -16.23 13.78 -5.76
C LYS A 188 -16.17 15.28 -6.07
N SER A 189 -15.11 15.72 -6.75
CA SER A 189 -14.90 17.13 -7.10
C SER A 189 -16.01 17.72 -7.99
N ASP A 190 -16.83 16.89 -8.61
CA ASP A 190 -18.05 17.29 -9.31
C ASP A 190 -19.09 17.96 -8.39
N LEU A 191 -18.97 17.79 -7.08
CA LEU A 191 -19.85 18.41 -6.09
C LEU A 191 -19.39 19.78 -5.60
N LEU A 192 -18.17 20.23 -5.94
CA LEU A 192 -17.67 21.55 -5.53
C LEU A 192 -18.58 22.72 -5.91
N PRO A 193 -19.26 22.74 -7.09
CA PRO A 193 -20.17 23.84 -7.43
C PRO A 193 -21.42 23.94 -6.55
N VAL A 194 -21.73 22.92 -5.75
CA VAL A 194 -22.95 22.84 -4.92
C VAL A 194 -22.67 22.61 -3.43
N LEU A 195 -21.39 22.52 -3.04
CA LEU A 195 -20.94 22.33 -1.65
C LEU A 195 -20.01 23.46 -1.24
N ASP A 196 -20.47 24.29 -0.31
CA ASP A 196 -19.70 25.44 0.19
C ASP A 196 -18.74 25.08 1.33
N ASP A 197 -18.84 23.86 1.88
CA ASP A 197 -18.08 23.40 3.05
C ASP A 197 -16.62 23.00 2.74
N PHE A 198 -16.23 22.99 1.46
CA PHE A 198 -14.91 22.56 1.03
C PHE A 198 -14.26 23.55 0.07
N ASP A 199 -13.19 24.18 0.55
CA ASP A 199 -12.27 24.98 -0.24
C ASP A 199 -11.00 24.16 -0.57
N PRO A 200 -10.77 23.82 -1.86
CA PRO A 200 -9.58 23.09 -2.27
C PRO A 200 -8.25 23.79 -1.94
N GLU A 201 -8.19 25.12 -1.97
CA GLU A 201 -6.97 25.84 -1.64
C GLU A 201 -6.70 25.84 -0.15
N ARG A 202 -7.74 25.92 0.69
CA ARG A 202 -7.62 25.73 2.13
C ARG A 202 -7.15 24.31 2.47
N ALA A 203 -7.70 23.28 1.83
CA ALA A 203 -7.26 21.89 2.02
C ALA A 203 -5.79 21.70 1.61
N LYS A 204 -5.37 22.28 0.47
CA LYS A 204 -3.97 22.26 0.02
C LYS A 204 -3.06 22.99 1.01
N SER A 205 -3.47 24.16 1.51
CA SER A 205 -2.71 24.90 2.51
C SER A 205 -2.53 24.08 3.80
N ASN A 206 -3.59 23.42 4.26
CA ASN A 206 -3.50 22.51 5.42
C ASN A 206 -2.50 21.38 5.17
N LEU A 207 -2.50 20.78 3.98
CA LEU A 207 -1.52 19.75 3.59
C LEU A 207 -0.08 20.29 3.60
N ARG A 208 0.15 21.49 3.06
CA ARG A 208 1.47 22.13 3.03
C ARG A 208 1.97 22.50 4.42
N ASN A 209 1.08 22.89 5.33
CA ASN A 209 1.41 23.14 6.74
C ASN A 209 1.89 21.87 7.48
N LEU A 210 1.62 20.68 6.95
CA LEU A 210 2.18 19.43 7.45
C LEU A 210 3.57 19.11 6.89
N ALA A 211 4.15 20.00 6.10
CA ALA A 211 5.35 19.80 5.28
C ALA A 211 5.21 18.67 4.24
N SER A 212 3.98 18.29 3.87
CA SER A 212 3.75 17.33 2.79
C SER A 212 3.92 18.03 1.44
N GLN A 213 4.74 17.45 0.56
CA GLN A 213 4.93 17.89 -0.82
C GLN A 213 4.08 17.08 -1.82
N ALA A 214 3.20 16.21 -1.31
CA ALA A 214 2.38 15.36 -2.15
C ALA A 214 1.57 16.20 -3.16
N PRO A 215 1.57 15.85 -4.46
CA PRO A 215 0.67 16.43 -5.42
C PRO A 215 -0.79 16.22 -5.00
N VAL A 216 -1.63 17.17 -5.39
CA VAL A 216 -3.07 17.13 -5.12
C VAL A 216 -3.82 17.11 -6.44
N LEU A 217 -4.62 16.08 -6.67
CA LEU A 217 -5.44 15.93 -7.86
C LEU A 217 -6.93 16.02 -7.48
N GLN A 218 -7.70 16.84 -8.19
CA GLN A 218 -9.16 16.87 -8.03
C GLN A 218 -9.79 15.89 -9.00
N ILE A 219 -10.61 14.96 -8.51
CA ILE A 219 -11.14 13.86 -9.30
C ILE A 219 -12.61 13.57 -9.00
N SER A 220 -13.35 13.25 -10.06
CA SER A 220 -14.65 12.58 -9.97
C SER A 220 -14.64 11.34 -10.84
N ALA A 221 -14.58 10.16 -10.20
CA ALA A 221 -14.67 8.89 -10.91
C ALA A 221 -16.02 8.74 -11.65
N ARG A 222 -17.12 9.22 -11.06
CA ARG A 222 -18.45 9.13 -11.68
C ARG A 222 -18.64 10.03 -12.89
N LYS A 223 -17.95 11.18 -12.93
CA LYS A 223 -18.05 12.16 -14.01
C LYS A 223 -16.81 12.17 -14.92
N ASN A 224 -15.86 11.26 -14.69
CA ASN A 224 -14.56 11.22 -15.37
C ASN A 224 -13.79 12.56 -15.32
N LEU A 225 -14.02 13.39 -14.29
CA LEU A 225 -13.32 14.66 -14.14
C LEU A 225 -11.96 14.42 -13.49
N GLY A 226 -10.89 15.00 -14.05
CA GLY A 226 -9.54 14.87 -13.51
C GLY A 226 -8.95 13.46 -13.57
N LEU A 227 -9.67 12.49 -14.15
CA LEU A 227 -9.22 11.09 -14.22
C LEU A 227 -7.93 10.96 -15.01
N GLN A 228 -7.77 11.70 -16.11
CA GLN A 228 -6.56 11.62 -16.93
C GLN A 228 -5.27 11.93 -16.14
N ALA A 229 -5.28 12.97 -15.29
CA ALA A 229 -4.11 13.31 -14.48
C ALA A 229 -3.76 12.20 -13.47
N TRP A 230 -4.76 11.51 -12.93
CA TRP A 230 -4.57 10.33 -12.10
C TRP A 230 -3.97 9.15 -12.88
N LEU A 231 -4.50 8.86 -14.07
CA LEU A 231 -3.97 7.80 -14.93
C LEU A 231 -2.53 8.08 -15.37
N ASP A 232 -2.19 9.32 -15.68
CA ASP A 232 -0.83 9.71 -16.06
C ASP A 232 0.14 9.60 -14.88
N TRP A 233 -0.33 9.92 -13.66
CA TRP A 233 0.45 9.68 -12.44
C TRP A 233 0.73 8.18 -12.26
N LEU A 234 -0.27 7.31 -12.43
CA LEU A 234 -0.09 5.85 -12.37
C LEU A 234 0.92 5.34 -13.41
N ARG A 235 0.79 5.79 -14.68
CA ARG A 235 1.74 5.44 -15.75
C ARG A 235 3.17 5.84 -15.39
N SER A 236 3.35 7.06 -14.88
CA SER A 236 4.66 7.56 -14.44
C SER A 236 5.24 6.73 -13.29
N GLU A 237 4.45 6.42 -12.26
CA GLU A 237 4.93 5.63 -11.13
C GLU A 237 5.25 4.18 -11.52
N LEU A 238 4.47 3.58 -12.42
CA LEU A 238 4.76 2.24 -12.94
C LEU A 238 6.06 2.23 -13.75
N ALA A 239 6.27 3.24 -14.60
CA ALA A 239 7.51 3.39 -15.35
C ALA A 239 8.72 3.55 -14.42
N ARG A 240 8.60 4.35 -13.35
CA ARG A 240 9.65 4.50 -12.33
C ARG A 240 9.96 3.18 -11.62
N GLN A 241 8.92 2.45 -11.21
CA GLN A 241 9.08 1.16 -10.54
C GLN A 241 9.82 0.15 -11.43
N ARG A 242 9.42 0.04 -12.70
CA ARG A 242 10.07 -0.86 -13.67
C ARG A 242 11.53 -0.47 -13.96
N ALA A 243 11.83 0.83 -14.01
CA ALA A 243 13.19 1.31 -14.17
C ALA A 243 14.06 0.93 -12.95
N GLN A 244 13.56 1.12 -11.73
CA GLN A 244 14.27 0.76 -10.49
C GLN A 244 14.54 -0.75 -10.40
N ALA A 245 13.55 -1.59 -10.68
CA ALA A 245 13.71 -3.05 -10.69
C ALA A 245 14.79 -3.52 -11.70
N SER A 246 14.88 -2.85 -12.85
CA SER A 246 15.90 -3.15 -13.87
C SER A 246 17.32 -2.89 -13.35
N HIS A 247 17.53 -1.85 -12.52
CA HIS A 247 18.85 -1.53 -11.97
C HIS A 247 19.33 -2.52 -10.89
N VAL A 248 18.40 -3.15 -10.17
CA VAL A 248 18.74 -4.12 -9.11
C VAL A 248 19.21 -5.46 -9.72
N GLU A 249 18.64 -5.88 -10.86
CA GLU A 249 19.08 -7.09 -11.59
C GLU A 249 20.55 -6.99 -12.06
N PHE A 250 21.02 -5.79 -12.45
CA PHE A 250 22.41 -5.58 -12.87
C PHE A 250 23.41 -5.39 -11.71
N ALA A 251 22.94 -5.24 -10.48
CA ALA A 251 23.76 -4.99 -9.30
C ALA A 251 24.10 -6.25 -8.48
N GLN A 252 23.85 -7.46 -9.02
CA GLN A 252 24.28 -8.68 -8.34
C GLN A 252 25.82 -8.72 -8.27
N PRO A 253 26.42 -8.90 -7.08
CA PRO A 253 27.87 -9.00 -6.95
C PRO A 253 28.35 -10.24 -7.71
N GLN A 254 29.31 -10.06 -8.61
CA GLN A 254 30.05 -11.18 -9.17
C GLN A 254 30.67 -11.96 -8.03
N VAL A 255 30.07 -13.10 -7.66
CA VAL A 255 30.67 -14.07 -6.77
C VAL A 255 31.88 -14.63 -7.53
N SER A 256 33.07 -14.11 -7.21
CA SER A 256 34.32 -14.70 -7.64
C SER A 256 34.45 -16.07 -6.97
N LEU A 257 34.19 -17.12 -7.75
CA LEU A 257 34.51 -18.48 -7.32
C LEU A 257 36.02 -18.57 -7.05
N PRO A 258 36.45 -19.01 -5.85
CA PRO A 258 37.87 -19.23 -5.60
C PRO A 258 38.37 -20.32 -6.55
N ARG A 259 39.41 -19.99 -7.32
CA ARG A 259 40.14 -20.94 -8.16
C ARG A 259 40.64 -22.07 -7.27
N THR A 260 40.06 -23.26 -7.44
CA THR A 260 40.59 -24.52 -6.95
C THR A 260 42.00 -24.69 -7.54
N GLN A 261 43.03 -24.58 -6.69
CA GLN A 261 44.35 -25.10 -7.01
C GLN A 261 44.26 -26.62 -7.01
N LEU A 262 44.13 -27.20 -8.20
CA LEU A 262 44.53 -28.57 -8.46
C LEU A 262 46.06 -28.62 -8.34
N ALA A 263 46.56 -29.13 -7.23
CA ALA A 263 47.92 -29.63 -7.10
C ALA A 263 47.85 -31.11 -6.70
N GLY A 264 47.82 -31.99 -7.71
CA GLY A 264 48.59 -33.23 -7.65
C GLY A 264 50.08 -32.86 -7.81
N GLU A 265 51.07 -33.64 -7.41
CA GLU A 265 51.12 -35.05 -7.09
C GLU A 265 52.20 -35.23 -6.00
N HIS A 266 51.95 -36.14 -5.06
CA HIS A 266 52.98 -36.69 -4.20
C HIS A 266 53.90 -37.58 -5.04
N SER A 267 55.19 -37.25 -5.10
CA SER A 267 56.24 -38.23 -5.42
C SER A 267 57.25 -38.21 -4.29
N LEU A 268 57.27 -39.32 -3.55
CA LEU A 268 58.24 -39.67 -2.53
C LEU A 268 59.51 -40.17 -3.25
N GLU A 269 60.64 -39.49 -3.05
CA GLU A 269 61.97 -40.09 -3.29
C GLU A 269 62.68 -40.28 -1.94
N ALA A 270 63.11 -41.53 -1.72
CA ALA A 270 63.85 -42.00 -0.56
C ALA A 270 65.37 -41.83 -0.76
N PRO A 271 66.18 -41.87 0.32
CA PRO A 271 67.54 -41.32 0.30
C PRO A 271 68.61 -42.37 -0.05
N ARG A 272 69.64 -41.96 -0.80
CA ARG A 272 71.06 -42.34 -0.62
C ARG A 272 71.98 -41.26 -1.19
#